data_AF-A0A953LUC9-F1
#
_entry.id   AF-A0A953LUC9-F1
#
_cell.length_a   1.000
_cell.length_b   1.000
_cell.length_c   1.000
_cell.angle_alpha   90.00
_cell.angle_beta   90.00
_cell.angle_gamma   90.00
#
_symmetry.space_group_name_H-M   'P 1'
#
loop_
_entity.id
_entity.type
_entity.pdbx_description
1 polymer ?
#
loop_
_entity_poly.entity_id
_entity_poly.type
_entity_poly.pdbx_seq_one_letter_code
_entity_poly.pdbx_strand_id
1 'polypeptide(L)'
;PERPVRGEERQARHSIESLDALSVDIARMIDHDAAAELWDRYNRGERNVFTRRLYTLQGQQAFDEIRKRYRADREFKQTVDRYIAEFERLLEDVSRDDRGQVVVRTYLTSETGKVYTMLAHAAGRFD
;
A
#
# COMPACT_ATOMS: atom_id res chain seq x y z
N PRO A 1 22.21 -19.78 -27.54
CA PRO A 1 22.50 -18.72 -26.55
C PRO A 1 21.29 -18.52 -25.65
N GLU A 2 21.26 -19.22 -24.51
CA GLU A 2 20.15 -19.15 -23.55
C GLU A 2 20.42 -18.07 -22.50
N ARG A 3 19.43 -17.20 -22.27
CA ARG A 3 19.49 -16.02 -21.40
C ARG A 3 19.29 -16.43 -19.93
N PRO A 4 19.99 -15.81 -18.95
CA PRO A 4 19.82 -16.16 -17.55
C PRO A 4 18.61 -15.42 -16.94
N VAL A 5 17.43 -16.05 -16.91
CA VAL A 5 16.21 -15.50 -16.27
C VAL A 5 16.03 -15.91 -14.79
N ARG A 6 16.96 -16.71 -14.24
CA ARG A 6 16.78 -17.39 -12.94
C ARG A 6 17.15 -16.56 -11.70
N GLY A 7 17.73 -15.38 -11.88
CA GLY A 7 18.16 -14.47 -10.80
C GLY A 7 17.04 -13.51 -10.35
N GLU A 8 16.31 -12.93 -11.31
CA GLU A 8 15.23 -11.97 -11.08
C GLU A 8 14.03 -12.59 -10.36
N GLU A 9 13.67 -13.84 -10.67
CA GLU A 9 12.55 -14.52 -9.99
C GLU A 9 12.82 -14.82 -8.51
N ARG A 10 14.07 -15.14 -8.13
CA ARG A 10 14.40 -15.38 -6.72
C ARG A 10 14.45 -14.08 -5.92
N GLN A 11 15.02 -13.03 -6.54
CA GLN A 11 15.06 -11.70 -5.95
C GLN A 11 13.65 -11.14 -5.73
N ALA A 12 12.78 -11.19 -6.75
CA ALA A 12 11.38 -10.77 -6.62
C ALA A 12 10.62 -11.54 -5.52
N ARG A 13 10.86 -12.85 -5.37
CA ARG A 13 10.25 -13.64 -4.28
C ARG A 13 10.74 -13.18 -2.91
N HIS A 14 12.04 -12.95 -2.73
CA HIS A 14 12.59 -12.42 -1.50
C HIS A 14 12.07 -11.01 -1.15
N SER A 15 11.87 -10.13 -2.13
CA SER A 15 11.28 -8.82 -1.86
C SER A 15 9.79 -8.91 -1.51
N ILE A 16 9.04 -9.84 -2.12
CA ILE A 16 7.63 -10.10 -1.77
C ILE A 16 7.53 -10.64 -0.36
N GLU A 17 8.36 -11.62 0.02
CA GLU A 17 8.43 -12.16 1.39
C GLU A 17 8.84 -11.07 2.40
N SER A 18 9.74 -10.16 2.01
CA SER A 18 10.10 -9.01 2.84
C SER A 18 8.95 -8.02 2.98
N LEU A 19 8.15 -7.80 1.94
CA LEU A 19 6.97 -6.94 2.00
C LEU A 19 5.87 -7.58 2.85
N ASP A 20 5.67 -8.89 2.75
CA ASP A 20 4.67 -9.65 3.51
C ASP A 20 4.95 -9.58 5.02
N ALA A 21 6.22 -9.78 5.40
CA ALA A 21 6.67 -9.60 6.78
C ALA A 21 6.45 -8.16 7.30
N LEU A 22 6.71 -7.15 6.45
CA LEU A 22 6.45 -5.74 6.78
C LEU A 22 4.95 -5.41 6.83
N SER A 23 4.12 -6.10 6.06
CA SER A 23 2.69 -5.79 5.87
C SER A 23 1.89 -5.95 7.16
N VAL A 24 2.13 -7.02 7.91
CA VAL A 24 1.44 -7.26 9.19
C VAL A 24 1.79 -6.19 10.21
N ASP A 25 3.06 -5.81 10.29
CA ASP A 25 3.53 -4.76 11.18
C ASP A 25 2.96 -3.39 10.79
N ILE A 26 2.94 -3.05 9.50
CA ILE A 26 2.34 -1.82 8.97
C ILE A 26 0.84 -1.75 9.32
N ALA A 27 0.09 -2.84 9.09
CA ALA A 27 -1.35 -2.87 9.35
C ALA A 27 -1.69 -2.60 10.83
N ARG A 28 -0.84 -3.07 11.76
CA ARG A 28 -0.98 -2.83 13.21
C ARG A 28 -0.63 -1.41 13.63
N MET A 29 0.21 -0.71 12.85
CA MET A 29 0.62 0.65 13.13
C MET A 29 -0.39 1.72 12.68
N ILE A 30 -1.46 1.30 12.02
CA ILE A 30 -2.51 2.16 11.44
C ILE A 30 -3.83 1.87 12.15
N ASP A 31 -4.43 2.91 12.73
CA ASP A 31 -5.74 2.81 13.35
C ASP A 31 -6.84 2.55 12.29
N HIS A 32 -7.77 1.64 12.60
CA HIS A 32 -8.80 1.23 11.64
C HIS A 32 -9.82 2.34 11.39
N ASP A 33 -10.30 3.00 12.45
CA ASP A 33 -11.28 4.08 12.35
C ASP A 33 -10.67 5.31 11.67
N ALA A 34 -9.42 5.64 11.97
CA ALA A 34 -8.71 6.73 11.30
C ALA A 34 -8.54 6.46 9.79
N ALA A 35 -8.20 5.22 9.39
CA ALA A 35 -8.13 4.84 7.98
C ALA A 35 -9.51 4.95 7.30
N ALA A 36 -10.57 4.48 7.96
CA ALA A 36 -11.93 4.54 7.43
C ALA A 36 -12.42 5.99 7.22
N GLU A 37 -12.16 6.88 8.18
CA GLU A 37 -12.50 8.31 8.07
C GLU A 37 -11.77 8.96 6.89
N LEU A 38 -10.51 8.60 6.69
CA LEU A 38 -9.69 9.13 5.61
C LEU A 38 -10.18 8.73 4.23
N TRP A 39 -10.56 7.47 4.07
CA TRP A 39 -11.14 6.97 2.83
C TRP A 39 -12.49 7.63 2.53
N ASP A 40 -13.29 7.91 3.55
CA ASP A 40 -14.54 8.66 3.38
C ASP A 40 -14.26 10.08 2.86
N ARG A 41 -13.31 10.80 3.47
CA ARG A 41 -12.89 12.14 2.99
C ARG A 41 -12.35 12.11 1.56
N TYR A 42 -11.48 11.15 1.25
CA TYR A 42 -10.92 10.98 -0.08
C TYR A 42 -12.01 10.73 -1.14
N ASN A 43 -12.99 9.86 -0.84
CA ASN A 43 -14.11 9.58 -1.73
C ASN A 43 -15.03 10.79 -1.94
N ARG A 44 -15.12 11.70 -0.96
CA ARG A 44 -15.82 12.99 -1.10
C ARG A 44 -15.05 14.01 -1.94
N GLY A 45 -13.87 13.65 -2.45
CA GLY A 45 -13.02 14.50 -3.28
C GLY A 45 -12.07 15.40 -2.49
N GLU A 46 -11.95 15.21 -1.18
CA GLU A 46 -10.98 15.93 -0.37
C GLU A 46 -9.56 15.43 -0.71
N ARG A 47 -8.71 16.35 -1.16
CA ARG A 47 -7.29 16.08 -1.43
C ARG A 47 -6.45 16.33 -0.18
N ASN A 48 -5.25 15.73 -0.12
CA ASN A 48 -4.30 15.90 1.00
C ASN A 48 -4.82 15.40 2.36
N VAL A 49 -5.79 14.49 2.35
CA VAL A 49 -6.33 13.92 3.59
C VAL A 49 -5.29 12.99 4.24
N PHE A 50 -4.57 12.21 3.42
CA PHE A 50 -3.52 11.32 3.88
C PHE A 50 -2.30 12.13 4.32
N THR A 51 -2.13 12.27 5.64
CA THR A 51 -0.98 12.92 6.25
C THR A 51 -0.29 11.97 7.21
N ARG A 52 0.96 12.28 7.58
CA ARG A 52 1.72 11.48 8.55
C ARG A 52 1.01 11.29 9.90
N ARG A 53 0.05 12.18 10.24
CA ARG A 53 -0.74 12.13 11.48
C ARG A 53 -1.71 10.95 11.55
N LEU A 54 -2.02 10.31 10.41
CA LEU A 54 -2.79 9.07 10.37
C LEU A 54 -2.09 7.94 11.13
N TYR A 55 -0.77 7.98 11.18
CA TYR A 55 0.04 6.90 11.69
C TYR A 55 0.39 7.10 13.16
N THR A 56 0.40 5.99 13.91
CA THR A 56 1.04 5.95 15.24
C THR A 56 2.50 6.38 15.13
N LEU A 57 3.15 6.71 16.27
CA LEU A 57 4.57 7.05 16.29
C LEU A 57 5.45 5.97 15.63
N GLN A 58 5.09 4.70 15.76
CA GLN A 58 5.76 3.59 15.09
C GLN A 58 5.48 3.60 13.57
N GLY A 59 4.22 3.84 13.17
CA GLY A 59 3.85 3.93 11.76
C GLY A 59 4.47 5.12 11.02
N GLN A 60 4.72 6.23 11.72
CA GLN A 60 5.45 7.38 11.15
C GLN A 60 6.90 7.03 10.84
N GLN A 61 7.56 6.29 11.73
CA GLN A 61 8.93 5.79 11.50
C GLN A 61 8.95 4.78 10.34
N ALA A 62 8.00 3.84 10.31
CA ALA A 62 7.86 2.89 9.22
C ALA A 62 7.62 3.60 7.88
N PHE A 63 6.77 4.63 7.84
CA PHE A 63 6.54 5.45 6.66
C PHE A 63 7.84 6.09 6.14
N ASP A 64 8.63 6.70 7.02
CA ASP A 64 9.90 7.33 6.63
C ASP A 64 10.92 6.31 6.09
N GLU A 65 11.02 5.14 6.74
CA GLU A 65 11.90 4.06 6.28
C GLU A 65 11.45 3.48 4.93
N ILE A 66 10.15 3.22 4.74
CA ILE A 66 9.58 2.77 3.46
C ILE A 66 9.87 3.81 2.38
N ARG A 67 9.63 5.10 2.64
CA ARG A 67 9.87 6.19 1.68
C ARG A 67 11.34 6.30 1.29
N LYS A 68 12.24 6.19 2.27
CA LYS A 68 13.69 6.19 2.05
C LYS A 68 14.11 4.98 1.22
N ARG A 69 13.64 3.79 1.56
CA ARG A 69 13.95 2.55 0.84
C ARG A 69 13.38 2.55 -0.57
N TYR A 70 12.15 3.02 -0.77
CA TYR A 70 11.52 3.18 -2.09
C TYR A 70 12.36 4.06 -3.04
N ARG A 71 13.05 5.07 -2.52
CA ARG A 71 13.94 5.93 -3.31
C ARG A 71 15.32 5.32 -3.55
N ALA A 72 15.84 4.57 -2.59
CA ALA A 72 17.21 4.05 -2.62
C ALA A 72 17.33 2.66 -3.29
N ASP A 73 16.28 1.84 -3.22
CA ASP A 73 16.26 0.44 -3.63
C ASP A 73 15.27 0.23 -4.79
N ARG A 74 15.82 -0.01 -5.99
CA ARG A 74 15.02 -0.22 -7.20
C ARG A 74 14.19 -1.50 -7.17
N GLU A 75 14.65 -2.52 -6.48
CA GLU A 75 13.93 -3.80 -6.39
C GLU A 75 12.73 -3.66 -5.47
N PHE A 76 12.95 -3.05 -4.29
CA PHE A 76 11.87 -2.70 -3.38
C PHE A 76 10.83 -1.79 -4.05
N LYS A 77 11.30 -0.79 -4.80
CA LYS A 77 10.43 0.08 -5.61
C LYS A 77 9.51 -0.71 -6.54
N GLN A 78 10.06 -1.64 -7.32
CA GLN A 78 9.27 -2.45 -8.26
C GLN A 78 8.23 -3.32 -7.55
N THR A 79 8.60 -3.89 -6.41
CA THR A 79 7.69 -4.71 -5.60
C THR A 79 6.54 -3.87 -5.04
N VAL A 80 6.85 -2.69 -4.49
CA VAL A 80 5.83 -1.74 -4.02
C VAL A 80 4.93 -1.28 -5.16
N ASP A 81 5.49 -0.90 -6.31
CA ASP A 81 4.72 -0.45 -7.46
C ASP A 81 3.76 -1.53 -7.96
N ARG A 82 4.23 -2.79 -8.01
CA ARG A 82 3.40 -3.95 -8.38
C ARG A 82 2.30 -4.19 -7.37
N TYR A 83 2.61 -4.19 -6.07
CA TYR A 83 1.62 -4.37 -5.02
C TYR A 83 0.48 -3.34 -5.12
N ILE A 84 0.85 -2.06 -5.28
CA ILE A 84 -0.12 -0.98 -5.42
C ILE A 84 -0.99 -1.19 -6.68
N ALA A 85 -0.39 -1.53 -7.82
CA ALA A 85 -1.13 -1.74 -9.06
C ALA A 85 -2.09 -2.93 -8.98
N GLU A 86 -1.70 -4.03 -8.34
CA GLU A 86 -2.57 -5.19 -8.13
C GLU A 86 -3.75 -4.85 -7.21
N PHE A 87 -3.50 -4.06 -6.16
CA PHE A 87 -4.56 -3.61 -5.27
C PHE A 87 -5.54 -2.67 -5.98
N GLU A 88 -5.05 -1.73 -6.80
CA GLU A 88 -5.89 -0.84 -7.61
C GLU A 88 -6.77 -1.61 -8.61
N ARG A 89 -6.22 -2.65 -9.24
CA ARG A 89 -6.99 -3.55 -10.10
C ARG A 89 -8.12 -4.24 -9.35
N LEU A 90 -7.84 -4.75 -8.14
CA LEU A 90 -8.85 -5.36 -7.28
C LEU A 90 -9.95 -4.35 -6.93
N LEU A 91 -9.59 -3.11 -6.57
CA LEU A 91 -10.56 -2.06 -6.30
C LEU A 91 -11.42 -1.73 -7.52
N GLU A 92 -10.83 -1.66 -8.71
CA GLU A 92 -11.57 -1.39 -9.95
C GLU A 92 -12.56 -2.51 -10.26
N ASP A 93 -12.13 -3.77 -10.16
CA ASP A 93 -12.98 -4.94 -10.40
C ASP A 93 -14.18 -4.98 -9.43
N VAL A 94 -13.95 -4.66 -8.16
CA VAL A 94 -14.99 -4.61 -7.13
C VAL A 94 -15.93 -3.42 -7.32
N SER A 95 -15.41 -2.28 -7.80
CA SER A 95 -16.19 -1.05 -8.02
C SER A 95 -17.22 -1.17 -9.14
N ARG A 96 -17.07 -2.16 -10.03
CA ARG A 96 -17.98 -2.40 -11.16
C ARG A 96 -19.32 -3.06 -10.76
N ASP A 97 -19.45 -3.53 -9.53
CA ASP A 97 -20.69 -4.09 -8.98
C ASP A 97 -21.60 -3.00 -8.39
N ASP A 98 -22.94 -3.14 -8.46
CA ASP A 98 -23.90 -2.19 -7.87
C ASP A 98 -23.72 -2.00 -6.35
N ARG A 99 -23.12 -2.98 -5.66
CA ARG A 99 -22.72 -2.88 -4.24
C ARG A 99 -21.27 -2.45 -4.04
N GLY A 100 -20.56 -2.12 -5.12
CA GLY A 100 -19.11 -1.95 -5.19
C GLY A 100 -18.56 -0.93 -4.21
N GLN A 101 -19.29 0.16 -3.95
CA GLN A 101 -18.83 1.19 -3.01
C GLN A 101 -18.72 0.70 -1.56
N VAL A 102 -19.62 -0.17 -1.11
CA VAL A 102 -19.55 -0.75 0.24
C VAL A 102 -18.38 -1.72 0.33
N VAL A 103 -18.19 -2.54 -0.71
CA VAL A 103 -17.14 -3.56 -0.74
C VAL A 103 -15.76 -2.93 -0.85
N VAL A 104 -15.58 -1.92 -1.71
CA VAL A 104 -14.37 -1.09 -1.80
C VAL A 104 -14.00 -0.54 -0.43
N ARG A 105 -14.98 0.01 0.31
CA ARG A 105 -14.74 0.52 1.66
C ARG A 105 -14.22 -0.57 2.60
N THR A 106 -14.83 -1.77 2.58
CA THR A 106 -14.36 -2.91 3.39
C THR A 106 -12.93 -3.33 3.03
N TYR A 107 -12.56 -3.35 1.75
CA TYR A 107 -11.19 -3.65 1.34
C TYR A 107 -10.21 -2.57 1.77
N LEU A 108 -10.58 -1.29 1.64
CA LEU A 108 -9.72 -0.16 2.00
C LEU A 108 -9.47 -0.07 3.51
N THR A 109 -10.41 -0.51 4.35
CA THR A 109 -10.24 -0.53 5.81
C THR A 109 -9.61 -1.83 6.34
N SER A 110 -9.52 -2.86 5.50
CA SER A 110 -8.83 -4.12 5.83
C SER A 110 -7.33 -3.93 6.06
N GLU A 111 -6.67 -4.96 6.60
CA GLU A 111 -5.21 -4.95 6.80
C GLU A 111 -4.45 -4.67 5.50
N THR A 112 -4.87 -5.28 4.38
CA THR A 112 -4.25 -5.04 3.07
C THR A 112 -4.52 -3.63 2.55
N GLY A 113 -5.70 -3.07 2.81
CA GLY A 113 -6.03 -1.67 2.50
C GLY A 113 -5.18 -0.67 3.28
N LYS A 114 -4.90 -0.94 4.55
CA LYS A 114 -3.99 -0.13 5.38
C LYS A 114 -2.55 -0.17 4.86
N VAL A 115 -2.06 -1.36 4.49
CA VAL A 115 -0.73 -1.53 3.87
C VAL A 115 -0.66 -0.78 2.55
N TYR A 116 -1.65 -0.96 1.68
CA TYR A 116 -1.79 -0.21 0.44
C TYR A 116 -1.72 1.29 0.68
N THR A 117 -2.47 1.80 1.67
CA THR A 117 -2.49 3.23 2.01
C THR A 117 -1.09 3.73 2.36
N MET A 118 -0.36 3.02 3.23
CA MET A 118 0.99 3.43 3.62
C MET A 118 1.99 3.38 2.46
N LEU A 119 1.94 2.31 1.65
CA LEU A 119 2.84 2.13 0.52
C LEU A 119 2.60 3.17 -0.58
N ALA A 120 1.34 3.38 -0.97
CA ALA A 120 0.99 4.38 -1.98
C ALA A 120 1.28 5.81 -1.51
N HIS A 121 1.08 6.10 -0.22
CA HIS A 121 1.48 7.39 0.37
C HIS A 121 3.01 7.56 0.37
N ALA A 122 3.76 6.53 0.76
CA ALA A 122 5.23 6.59 0.79
C ALA A 122 5.82 6.70 -0.63
N ALA A 123 5.17 6.10 -1.62
CA ALA A 123 5.51 6.22 -3.04
C ALA A 123 5.16 7.59 -3.64
N GLY A 124 4.35 8.41 -2.95
CA GLY A 124 3.93 9.73 -3.41
C GLY A 124 2.75 9.70 -4.38
N ARG A 125 1.87 8.69 -4.30
CA ARG A 125 0.67 8.59 -5.14
C ARG A 125 -0.53 9.39 -4.65
N PHE A 126 -0.54 9.81 -3.38
CA PHE A 126 -1.60 10.61 -2.79
C PHE A 126 -1.22 12.10 -2.57
N ASP A 127 -0.08 12.53 -3.12
CA ASP A 127 0.46 13.90 -3.03
C ASP A 127 -0.17 14.83 -4.09
#